data_AF-A0A4U1L131-F1
#
_entry.id   AF-A0A4U1L131-F1
#
_cell.length_a   1.000
_cell.length_b   1.000
_cell.length_c   1.000
_cell.angle_alpha   90.00
_cell.angle_beta   90.00
_cell.angle_gamma   90.00
#
_symmetry.space_group_name_H-M   'P 1'
#
loop_
_entity.id
_entity.type
_entity.pdbx_description
1 polymer ?
#
loop_
_entity_poly.entity_id
_entity_poly.type
_entity_poly.pdbx_seq_one_letter_code
_entity_poly.pdbx_strand_id
1 'polypeptide(L)'
;MEDRSNLALGIRRSAEMAAVFMIGDGLLGMLQPQRHIELWRSDVGAVDALVRPFAGRPRRRRAYGALQLGAGVLLASVLKR
;
A
#
# COMPACT_ATOMS: atom_id res chain seq x y z
N MET A 1 -26.93 -19.11 6.73
CA MET A 1 -25.57 -19.68 6.56
C MET A 1 -24.85 -19.06 5.35
N GLU A 2 -25.54 -18.79 4.24
CA GLU A 2 -24.96 -18.13 3.04
C GLU A 2 -24.35 -16.74 3.29
N ASP A 3 -25.00 -15.86 4.06
CA ASP A 3 -24.48 -14.50 4.31
C ASP A 3 -23.10 -14.49 4.98
N ARG A 4 -22.86 -15.41 5.92
CA ARG A 4 -21.57 -15.51 6.61
C ARG A 4 -20.46 -16.00 5.66
N SER A 5 -20.82 -16.79 4.63
CA SER A 5 -19.92 -17.22 3.56
C SER A 5 -19.60 -16.07 2.59
N ASN A 6 -20.61 -15.29 2.20
CA ASN A 6 -20.44 -14.13 1.32
C ASN A 6 -19.56 -13.05 1.96
N LEU A 7 -19.75 -12.78 3.26
CA LEU A 7 -18.90 -11.85 4.00
C LEU A 7 -17.43 -12.32 4.04
N ALA A 8 -17.19 -13.60 4.33
CA ALA A 8 -15.84 -14.17 4.35
C ALA A 8 -15.16 -14.11 2.98
N LEU A 9 -15.90 -14.40 1.90
CA LEU A 9 -15.41 -14.28 0.54
C LEU A 9 -15.08 -12.82 0.18
N GLY A 10 -15.94 -11.88 0.58
CA GLY A 10 -15.71 -10.45 0.40
C GLY A 10 -14.42 -10.00 1.08
N ILE A 11 -14.23 -10.37 2.36
CA ILE A 11 -13.02 -10.06 3.12
C ILE A 11 -11.77 -10.63 2.42
N ARG A 12 -11.79 -11.88 1.96
CA ARG A 12 -10.64 -12.50 1.28
C ARG A 12 -10.29 -11.76 -0.01
N ARG A 13 -11.29 -11.36 -0.80
CA ARG A 13 -11.09 -10.57 -2.03
C ARG A 13 -10.55 -9.18 -1.75
N SER A 14 -11.10 -8.48 -0.75
CA SER A 14 -10.60 -7.17 -0.34
C SER A 14 -9.17 -7.24 0.19
N ALA A 15 -8.82 -8.30 0.93
CA ALA A 15 -7.46 -8.53 1.39
C ALA A 15 -6.49 -8.81 0.23
N GLU A 16 -6.90 -9.57 -0.78
CA GLU A 16 -6.12 -9.80 -2.00
C GLU A 16 -5.90 -8.49 -2.76
N MET A 17 -6.95 -7.68 -2.92
CA MET A 17 -6.83 -6.34 -3.53
C MET A 17 -5.86 -5.46 -2.75
N ALA A 18 -5.95 -5.44 -1.42
CA ALA A 18 -5.02 -4.69 -0.57
C ALA A 18 -3.57 -5.16 -0.78
N ALA A 19 -3.34 -6.47 -0.88
CA ALA A 19 -2.01 -7.02 -1.14
C ALA A 19 -1.46 -6.52 -2.49
N VAL A 20 -2.26 -6.53 -3.56
CA VAL A 20 -1.88 -6.01 -4.88
C VAL A 20 -1.54 -4.52 -4.81
N PHE A 21 -2.37 -3.72 -4.13
CA PHE A 21 -2.10 -2.29 -3.93
C PHE A 21 -0.81 -2.05 -3.16
N MET A 22 -0.55 -2.80 -2.09
CA MET A 22 0.68 -2.69 -1.30
C MET A 22 1.93 -3.03 -2.12
N ILE A 23 1.85 -4.08 -2.95
CA ILE A 23 2.95 -4.47 -3.85
C ILE A 23 3.21 -3.36 -4.87
N GLY A 24 2.17 -2.88 -5.55
CA GLY A 24 2.28 -1.81 -6.55
C GLY A 24 2.80 -0.50 -5.96
N ASP A 25 2.23 -0.07 -4.84
CA ASP A 25 2.63 1.16 -4.14
C ASP A 25 4.05 1.05 -3.56
N GLY A 26 4.41 -0.12 -3.03
CA GLY A 26 5.77 -0.41 -2.57
C GLY A 26 6.80 -0.29 -3.68
N LEU A 27 6.53 -0.90 -4.84
CA LEU A 27 7.38 -0.80 -6.02
C LEU A 27 7.51 0.65 -6.52
N LEU A 28 6.39 1.39 -6.63
CA LEU A 28 6.41 2.79 -7.04
C LEU A 28 7.20 3.66 -6.04
N GLY A 29 7.04 3.42 -4.74
CA GLY A 29 7.79 4.09 -3.69
C GLY A 29 9.30 3.80 -3.72
N MET A 30 9.70 2.62 -4.19
CA MET A 30 11.11 2.24 -4.34
C MET A 30 11.74 2.83 -5.61
N LEU A 31 11.04 2.68 -6.74
CA LEU A 31 11.56 3.02 -8.07
C LEU A 31 11.41 4.51 -8.39
N GLN A 32 10.31 5.14 -7.95
CA GLN A 32 9.96 6.51 -8.29
C GLN A 32 9.61 7.36 -7.04
N PRO A 33 10.44 7.38 -5.97
CA PRO A 33 10.07 7.95 -4.68
C PRO A 33 9.70 9.43 -4.74
N GLN A 34 10.43 10.27 -5.48
CA GLN A 34 10.10 11.70 -5.57
C GLN A 34 8.81 11.95 -6.34
N ARG A 35 8.72 11.46 -7.59
CA ARG A 35 7.52 11.61 -8.43
C ARG A 35 6.27 11.08 -7.75
N HIS A 36 6.37 9.93 -7.10
CA HIS A 36 5.25 9.33 -6.39
C HIS A 36 4.76 10.22 -5.24
N ILE A 37 5.66 10.76 -4.41
CA ILE A 37 5.29 11.71 -3.33
C ILE A 37 4.68 13.00 -3.90
N GLU A 38 5.25 13.53 -4.98
CA GLU A 38 4.78 14.77 -5.60
C GLU A 38 3.34 14.66 -6.11
N LEU A 39 2.95 13.50 -6.66
CA LEU A 39 1.57 13.24 -7.09
C LEU A 39 0.54 13.28 -5.95
N TRP A 40 0.96 12.96 -4.73
CA TRP A 40 0.06 12.91 -3.57
C TRP A 40 0.06 14.20 -2.75
N ARG A 41 0.85 15.21 -3.12
CA ARG A 41 0.72 16.53 -2.52
C ARG A 41 -0.62 17.14 -2.91
N SER A 42 -1.35 17.63 -1.92
CA SER A 42 -2.65 18.28 -2.13
C SER A 42 -2.93 19.28 -1.01
N ASP A 43 -3.86 20.18 -1.24
CA ASP A 43 -4.35 21.13 -0.23
C ASP A 43 -5.24 20.46 0.83
N VAL A 44 -5.53 19.16 0.68
CA VAL A 44 -6.25 18.37 1.67
C VAL A 44 -5.29 17.97 2.78
N GLY A 45 -5.38 18.66 3.92
CA GLY A 45 -4.43 18.49 5.04
C GLY A 45 -4.24 17.06 5.53
N ALA A 46 -5.28 16.21 5.46
CA ALA A 46 -5.17 14.79 5.84
C ALA A 46 -4.26 14.00 4.88
N VAL A 47 -4.33 14.26 3.58
CA VAL A 47 -3.48 13.61 2.58
C VAL A 47 -2.05 14.14 2.69
N ASP A 48 -1.88 15.46 2.82
CA ASP A 48 -0.54 16.06 2.99
C ASP A 48 0.16 15.54 4.26
N ALA A 49 -0.57 15.36 5.36
CA ALA A 49 -0.03 14.81 6.60
C ALA A 49 0.57 13.41 6.43
N LEU A 50 0.00 12.58 5.54
CA LEU A 50 0.53 11.24 5.25
C LEU A 50 1.80 11.28 4.38
N VAL A 51 1.93 12.29 3.53
CA VAL A 51 3.00 12.40 2.52
C VAL A 51 4.20 13.20 3.04
N ARG A 52 3.94 14.24 3.83
CA ARG A 52 4.93 15.17 4.41
C ARG A 52 6.14 14.51 5.08
N PRO A 53 6.03 13.37 5.80
CA PRO A 53 7.19 12.71 6.39
C PRO A 53 8.22 12.24 5.37
N PHE A 54 7.79 11.98 4.13
CA PHE A 54 8.62 11.49 3.03
C PHE A 54 9.13 12.60 2.11
N ALA A 55 8.53 13.80 2.16
CA ALA A 55 8.91 14.94 1.34
C ALA A 55 10.41 15.29 1.50
N GLY A 56 11.11 15.40 0.38
CA GLY A 56 12.56 15.68 0.34
C GLY A 56 13.45 14.53 0.86
N ARG A 57 12.87 13.37 1.22
CA ARG A 57 13.59 12.24 1.84
C ARG A 57 13.39 10.95 1.01
N PRO A 58 13.95 10.85 -0.21
CA PRO A 58 13.71 9.73 -1.11
C PRO A 58 14.14 8.38 -0.51
N ARG A 59 15.24 8.33 0.26
CA ARG A 59 15.67 7.10 0.95
C ARG A 59 14.63 6.55 1.93
N ARG A 60 13.94 7.44 2.66
CA ARG A 60 12.88 7.06 3.61
C ARG A 60 11.68 6.46 2.88
N ARG A 61 11.28 7.01 1.73
CA ARG A 61 10.18 6.45 0.92
C ARG A 61 10.56 5.12 0.28
N ARG A 62 11.80 4.93 -0.15
CA ARG A 62 12.28 3.62 -0.65
C ARG A 62 12.24 2.56 0.44
N ALA A 63 12.72 2.88 1.64
CA ALA A 63 12.67 1.96 2.78
C ALA A 63 11.22 1.59 3.14
N TYR A 64 10.33 2.59 3.20
CA TYR A 64 8.91 2.34 3.41
C TYR A 64 8.28 1.50 2.29
N GLY A 65 8.65 1.76 1.03
CA GLY A 65 8.20 0.97 -0.12
C GLY A 65 8.66 -0.49 -0.06
N ALA A 66 9.89 -0.75 0.38
CA ALA A 66 10.41 -2.11 0.58
C ALA A 66 9.64 -2.86 1.68
N LEU A 67 9.34 -2.17 2.80
CA LEU A 67 8.51 -2.74 3.87
C LEU A 67 7.10 -3.05 3.38
N GLN A 68 6.50 -2.13 2.63
CA GLN A 68 5.14 -2.27 2.09
C GLN A 68 5.05 -3.39 1.04
N LEU A 69 6.05 -3.51 0.16
CA LEU A 69 6.19 -4.61 -0.78
C LEU A 69 6.27 -5.96 -0.04
N GLY A 70 7.15 -6.06 0.96
CA GLY A 70 7.29 -7.26 1.77
C GLY A 70 6.00 -7.65 2.49
N ALA A 71 5.31 -6.66 3.07
CA ALA A 71 4.02 -6.87 3.73
C ALA A 71 2.93 -7.31 2.74
N GLY A 72 2.89 -6.74 1.54
CA GLY A 72 1.95 -7.15 0.48
C GLY A 72 2.19 -8.59 0.00
N VAL A 73 3.46 -8.96 -0.22
CA VAL A 73 3.81 -10.35 -0.58
C VAL A 73 3.47 -11.32 0.55
N LEU A 74 3.73 -10.96 1.81
CA LEU A 74 3.35 -11.78 2.96
C LEU A 74 1.83 -11.97 3.03
N LEU A 75 1.06 -10.89 2.88
CA LEU A 75 -0.40 -10.93 2.89
C LEU A 75 -0.94 -11.83 1.78
N ALA A 76 -0.49 -11.66 0.54
CA ALA A 76 -0.88 -12.52 -0.59
C ALA A 76 -0.50 -14.00 -0.34
N SER A 77 0.66 -14.25 0.28
CA SER A 77 1.13 -15.61 0.59
C SER A 77 0.26 -16.29 1.66
N VAL A 78 -0.17 -15.53 2.67
CA VAL A 78 -1.09 -16.03 3.72
C VAL A 78 -2.48 -16.29 3.14
N LEU A 79 -2.97 -15.43 2.24
CA LEU A 79 -4.28 -15.59 1.59
C LEU A 79 -4.35 -16.78 0.63
N LYS A 80 -3.22 -17.23 0.07
CA LYS A 80 -3.14 -18.43 -0.79
C LYS A 80 -3.35 -19.73 0.00
N ARG A 81 -2.99 -19.76 1.29
CA ARG A 81 -3.27 -20.90 2.17
C ARG A 81 -4.76 -20.96 2.52
#